data_AF-A0A7G9FNF2-F1
#
_entry.id   AF-A0A7G9FNF2-F1
#
_cell.length_a   1.000
_cell.length_b   1.000
_cell.length_c   1.000
_cell.angle_alpha   90.00
_cell.angle_beta   90.00
_cell.angle_gamma   90.00
#
_symmetry.space_group_name_H-M   'P 1'
#
loop_
_entity.id
_entity.type
_entity.pdbx_description
1 polymer ?
#
loop_
_entity_poly.entity_id
_entity_poly.type
_entity_poly.pdbx_seq_one_letter_code
_entity_poly.pdbx_strand_id
1 'polypeptide(L)'
;MKPKKENKKGGAIVSLIVGIIFVLLAIMCFIGDMDYLLGGKAKDLNEIAANVRPQKDDHVRTDSYLVLGNFAETKHYINGVIPAGKEQHYAIVLGDDNMDDITDAKIIVLTVKNKKTIKKLDELANDDNANFSDAIAIEGQIRTLDPEIEGYYRDALASSGIADYCDYYTVAVDATQTRFFGWMIVLGALAIGVLCIIAFAKINKQIKNEKNLAYTNATPAMGQPGNPYVNPVTGQPYDAGVVNPVTGQAYNQTPDAGYGQAPNQTYNQTPDGAPSVPYTPGQNTDNNPYS
;
A
#
# COMPACT_ATOMS: atom_id res chain seq x y z
N MET A 1 31.73 17.44 -21.20
CA MET A 1 30.29 17.08 -21.22
C MET A 1 29.66 17.57 -19.93
N LYS A 2 28.62 18.43 -19.97
CA LYS A 2 27.88 18.82 -18.76
C LYS A 2 26.90 17.68 -18.40
N PRO A 3 26.82 17.22 -17.14
CA PRO A 3 25.89 16.17 -16.75
C PRO A 3 24.44 16.64 -16.95
N LYS A 4 23.61 15.77 -17.53
CA LYS A 4 22.18 15.99 -17.76
C LYS A 4 21.51 16.16 -16.39
N LYS A 5 20.90 17.33 -16.14
CA LYS A 5 20.20 17.63 -14.89
C LYS A 5 18.99 16.69 -14.79
N GLU A 6 19.08 15.63 -13.99
CA GLU A 6 17.93 14.77 -13.70
C GLU A 6 16.85 15.59 -12.98
N ASN A 7 15.60 15.50 -13.47
CA ASN A 7 14.46 16.17 -12.86
C ASN A 7 14.00 15.38 -11.63
N LYS A 8 14.78 15.45 -10.55
CA LYS A 8 14.51 14.76 -9.26
C LYS A 8 13.13 15.10 -8.68
N LYS A 9 12.63 16.33 -8.91
CA LYS A 9 11.29 16.76 -8.47
C LYS A 9 10.17 16.05 -9.23
N GLY A 10 10.30 15.91 -10.54
CA GLY A 10 9.32 15.19 -11.36
C GLY A 10 9.18 13.73 -10.94
N GLY A 11 10.31 13.05 -10.73
CA GLY A 11 10.32 11.66 -10.24
C GLY A 11 9.70 11.50 -8.84
N ALA A 12 9.94 12.46 -7.94
CA ALA A 12 9.34 12.45 -6.60
C ALA A 12 7.81 12.54 -6.67
N ILE A 13 7.27 13.48 -7.44
CA ILE A 13 5.82 13.69 -7.55
C ILE A 13 5.14 12.45 -8.17
N VAL A 14 5.74 11.86 -9.20
CA VAL A 14 5.23 10.62 -9.80
C VAL A 14 5.19 9.48 -8.78
N SER A 15 6.25 9.31 -7.99
CA SER A 15 6.29 8.30 -6.91
C SER A 15 5.19 8.51 -5.88
N LEU A 16 4.90 9.76 -5.49
CA LEU A 16 3.83 10.08 -4.57
C LEU A 16 2.46 9.72 -5.14
N ILE A 17 2.17 10.12 -6.39
CA ILE A 17 0.90 9.85 -7.05
C ILE A 17 0.67 8.34 -7.16
N VAL A 18 1.67 7.60 -7.63
CA VAL A 18 1.61 6.13 -7.72
C VAL A 18 1.38 5.52 -6.34
N GLY A 19 2.09 6.00 -5.32
CA GLY A 19 1.91 5.52 -3.95
C GLY A 19 0.50 5.70 -3.42
N ILE A 20 -0.10 6.88 -3.61
CA ILE A 20 -1.47 7.18 -3.20
C ILE A 20 -2.46 6.27 -3.94
N ILE A 21 -2.30 6.07 -5.25
CA ILE A 21 -3.19 5.21 -6.05
C ILE A 21 -3.19 3.78 -5.50
N PHE A 22 -2.02 3.21 -5.23
CA PHE A 22 -1.92 1.85 -4.70
C PHE A 22 -2.50 1.71 -3.29
N VAL A 23 -2.35 2.73 -2.44
CA VAL A 23 -3.00 2.75 -1.12
C VAL A 23 -4.52 2.81 -1.24
N LEU A 24 -5.04 3.68 -2.11
CA LEU A 24 -6.49 3.78 -2.35
C LEU A 24 -7.06 2.48 -2.93
N LEU A 25 -6.33 1.84 -3.84
CA LEU A 25 -6.71 0.54 -4.40
C LEU A 25 -6.73 -0.54 -3.31
N ALA A 26 -5.73 -0.59 -2.43
CA ALA A 26 -5.71 -1.52 -1.30
C ALA A 26 -6.92 -1.31 -0.35
N ILE A 27 -7.26 -0.05 -0.06
CA ILE A 27 -8.44 0.28 0.76
C ILE A 27 -9.73 -0.15 0.06
N MET A 28 -9.86 0.11 -1.24
CA MET A 28 -11.04 -0.26 -2.01
C MET A 28 -11.24 -1.78 -2.05
N CYS A 29 -10.16 -2.55 -2.31
CA CYS A 29 -10.18 -4.01 -2.25
C CYS A 29 -10.53 -4.51 -0.85
N PHE A 30 -9.98 -3.89 0.20
CA PHE A 30 -10.27 -4.27 1.57
C PHE A 30 -11.73 -4.02 1.95
N ILE A 31 -12.32 -2.88 1.56
CA ILE A 31 -13.71 -2.56 1.87
C ILE A 31 -14.66 -3.49 1.13
N GLY A 32 -14.38 -3.79 -0.15
CA GLY A 32 -15.21 -4.69 -0.96
C GLY A 32 -15.34 -6.09 -0.35
N ASP A 33 -14.25 -6.61 0.21
CA ASP A 33 -14.20 -7.97 0.76
C ASP A 33 -14.07 -7.97 2.30
N MET A 34 -14.37 -6.86 2.98
CA MET A 34 -14.07 -6.66 4.40
C MET A 34 -14.68 -7.75 5.28
N ASP A 35 -15.95 -8.07 5.04
CA ASP A 35 -16.69 -9.07 5.79
C ASP A 35 -16.02 -10.44 5.65
N TYR A 36 -15.63 -10.82 4.44
CA TYR A 36 -14.92 -12.08 4.17
C TYR A 36 -13.51 -12.13 4.78
N LEU A 37 -12.75 -11.04 4.66
CA LEU A 37 -11.36 -10.94 5.11
C LEU A 37 -11.23 -10.89 6.64
N LEU A 38 -12.16 -10.24 7.35
CA LEU A 38 -12.09 -10.00 8.79
C LEU A 38 -12.79 -11.05 9.66
N GLY A 39 -13.48 -12.03 9.08
CA GLY A 39 -14.02 -13.16 9.85
C GLY A 39 -15.49 -13.50 9.63
N GLY A 40 -16.15 -12.95 8.61
CA GLY A 40 -17.42 -13.46 8.13
C GLY A 40 -17.28 -14.94 7.80
N LYS A 41 -18.15 -15.77 8.37
CA LYS A 41 -18.33 -17.15 7.89
C LYS A 41 -18.81 -17.03 6.45
N ALA A 42 -18.16 -17.73 5.52
CA ALA A 42 -18.68 -17.82 4.17
C ALA A 42 -20.13 -18.32 4.26
N LYS A 43 -21.04 -17.70 3.51
CA LYS A 43 -22.46 -18.07 3.55
C LYS A 43 -22.60 -19.50 3.07
N ASP A 44 -23.52 -20.26 3.65
CA ASP A 44 -23.78 -21.62 3.19
C ASP A 44 -24.49 -21.57 1.84
N LEU A 45 -23.87 -22.13 0.81
CA LEU A 45 -24.41 -22.13 -0.55
C LEU A 45 -25.66 -23.00 -0.66
N ASN A 46 -25.73 -24.12 0.07
CA ASN A 46 -26.88 -25.01 0.06
C ASN A 46 -28.08 -24.29 0.69
N GLU A 47 -27.87 -23.57 1.80
CA GLU A 47 -28.90 -22.74 2.43
C GLU A 47 -29.39 -21.60 1.50
N ILE A 48 -28.47 -20.92 0.81
CA ILE A 48 -28.83 -19.88 -0.17
C ILE A 48 -29.68 -20.51 -1.28
N ALA A 49 -29.17 -21.56 -1.91
CA ALA A 49 -29.79 -22.20 -3.07
C ALA A 49 -31.17 -22.80 -2.72
N ALA A 50 -31.39 -23.22 -1.48
CA ALA A 50 -32.69 -23.69 -1.00
C ALA A 50 -33.77 -22.60 -1.08
N ASN A 51 -33.42 -21.34 -0.83
CA ASN A 51 -34.38 -20.25 -0.68
C ASN A 51 -34.44 -19.31 -1.90
N VAL A 52 -33.28 -19.03 -2.52
CA VAL A 52 -33.14 -18.07 -3.62
C VAL A 52 -32.06 -18.49 -4.59
N ARG A 53 -32.09 -17.94 -5.81
CA ARG A 53 -31.02 -18.16 -6.79
C ARG A 53 -29.72 -17.52 -6.29
N PRO A 54 -28.58 -18.26 -6.27
CA PRO A 54 -27.31 -17.70 -5.84
C PRO A 54 -26.92 -16.46 -6.67
N GLN A 55 -26.48 -15.40 -6.00
CA GLN A 55 -26.10 -14.13 -6.63
C GLN A 55 -24.59 -13.98 -6.72
N LYS A 56 -24.13 -13.25 -7.74
CA LYS A 56 -22.71 -12.93 -7.91
C LYS A 56 -22.17 -12.13 -6.71
N ASP A 57 -20.86 -12.14 -6.58
CA ASP A 57 -20.06 -11.40 -5.59
C ASP A 57 -20.19 -11.93 -4.15
N ASP A 58 -21.15 -12.82 -3.86
CA ASP A 58 -21.24 -13.50 -2.57
C ASP A 58 -20.10 -14.51 -2.37
N HIS A 59 -19.49 -14.46 -1.17
CA HIS A 59 -18.54 -15.47 -0.72
C HIS A 59 -19.25 -16.59 0.00
N VAL A 60 -19.15 -17.79 -0.58
CA VAL A 60 -19.91 -18.95 -0.16
C VAL A 60 -19.01 -20.12 0.18
N ARG A 61 -19.54 -20.99 1.02
CA ARG A 61 -19.01 -22.32 1.27
C ARG A 61 -20.07 -23.33 0.91
N THR A 62 -19.65 -24.40 0.25
CA THR A 62 -20.48 -25.57 -0.01
C THR A 62 -19.69 -26.80 0.36
N ASP A 63 -20.37 -27.77 0.94
CA ASP A 63 -19.87 -29.13 1.03
C ASP A 63 -20.41 -29.86 -0.21
N SER A 64 -19.51 -30.33 -1.09
CA SER A 64 -19.88 -31.00 -2.33
C SER A 64 -19.83 -32.50 -2.10
N TYR A 65 -21.00 -33.14 -2.19
CA TYR A 65 -21.19 -34.57 -1.97
C TYR A 65 -21.15 -35.38 -3.26
N LEU A 66 -21.55 -34.77 -4.37
CA LEU A 66 -21.60 -35.41 -5.69
C LEU A 66 -21.04 -34.46 -6.75
N VAL A 67 -20.09 -34.98 -7.52
CA VAL A 67 -19.46 -34.28 -8.64
C VAL A 67 -19.87 -35.00 -9.92
N LEU A 68 -20.59 -34.32 -10.80
CA LEU A 68 -21.03 -34.89 -12.07
C LEU A 68 -19.87 -35.05 -13.07
N GLY A 69 -18.83 -34.23 -12.90
CA GLY A 69 -17.59 -34.35 -13.64
C GLY A 69 -17.02 -33.01 -14.08
N ASN A 70 -15.83 -33.09 -14.65
CA ASN A 70 -15.19 -31.98 -15.34
C ASN A 70 -15.73 -31.88 -16.76
N PHE A 71 -16.29 -30.74 -17.13
CA PHE A 71 -16.86 -30.52 -18.47
C PHE A 71 -16.04 -29.56 -19.33
N ALA A 72 -15.11 -28.79 -18.75
CA ALA A 72 -14.27 -27.85 -19.49
C ALA A 72 -12.93 -27.55 -18.80
N GLU A 73 -11.88 -27.36 -19.60
CA GLU A 73 -10.58 -26.84 -19.19
C GLU A 73 -10.31 -25.52 -19.92
N THR A 74 -10.04 -24.44 -19.19
CA THR A 74 -9.57 -23.18 -19.78
C THR A 74 -8.08 -22.98 -19.54
N LYS A 75 -7.38 -22.47 -20.56
CA LYS A 75 -5.95 -22.16 -20.53
C LYS A 75 -5.74 -20.67 -20.66
N HIS A 76 -5.06 -20.09 -19.68
CA HIS A 76 -4.76 -18.66 -19.65
C HIS A 76 -3.35 -18.41 -20.21
N TYR A 77 -3.19 -17.39 -21.05
CA TYR A 77 -1.90 -16.97 -21.62
C TYR A 77 -1.65 -15.48 -21.41
N ILE A 78 -0.47 -15.11 -20.94
CA ILE A 78 0.01 -13.72 -20.93
C ILE A 78 0.51 -13.40 -22.34
N ASN A 79 -0.06 -12.35 -22.95
CA ASN A 79 0.22 -11.90 -24.32
C ASN A 79 0.11 -13.03 -25.37
N GLY A 80 -0.75 -14.01 -25.15
CA GLY A 80 -0.96 -15.15 -26.07
C GLY A 80 0.20 -16.15 -26.17
N VAL A 81 1.29 -15.96 -25.43
CA VAL A 81 2.51 -16.78 -25.58
C VAL A 81 2.90 -17.48 -24.28
N ILE A 82 2.80 -16.79 -23.14
CA ILE A 82 3.31 -17.34 -21.87
C ILE A 82 2.16 -18.03 -21.15
N PRO A 83 2.20 -19.35 -20.92
CA PRO A 83 1.14 -20.04 -20.17
C PRO A 83 1.09 -19.48 -18.74
N ALA A 84 -0.08 -18.95 -18.38
CA ALA A 84 -0.35 -18.27 -17.12
C ALA A 84 -1.09 -19.16 -16.11
N GLY A 85 -1.71 -20.25 -16.59
CA GLY A 85 -2.37 -21.23 -15.74
C GLY A 85 -3.46 -21.99 -16.48
N LYS A 86 -4.04 -22.95 -15.78
CA LYS A 86 -5.21 -23.69 -16.23
C LYS A 86 -6.29 -23.62 -15.15
N GLU A 87 -7.53 -23.44 -15.57
CA GLU A 87 -8.71 -23.61 -14.71
C GLU A 87 -9.48 -24.82 -15.21
N GLN A 88 -10.00 -25.59 -14.25
CA GLN A 88 -10.91 -26.70 -14.50
C GLN A 88 -12.31 -26.30 -14.04
N HIS A 89 -13.32 -26.70 -14.80
CA HIS A 89 -14.72 -26.40 -14.53
C HIS A 89 -15.48 -27.70 -14.29
N TYR A 90 -15.99 -27.85 -13.07
CA TYR A 90 -16.74 -29.01 -12.64
C TYR A 90 -18.22 -28.67 -12.49
N ALA A 91 -19.09 -29.60 -12.85
CA ALA A 91 -20.49 -29.55 -12.45
C ALA A 91 -20.62 -30.30 -11.12
N ILE A 92 -21.12 -29.61 -10.09
CA ILE A 92 -21.35 -30.20 -8.77
C ILE A 92 -22.82 -30.11 -8.40
N VAL A 93 -23.28 -31.09 -7.63
CA VAL A 93 -24.63 -31.08 -7.07
C VAL A 93 -24.59 -30.42 -5.69
N LEU A 94 -25.45 -29.43 -5.52
CA LEU A 94 -25.83 -28.85 -4.25
C LEU A 94 -26.92 -29.74 -3.68
N GLY A 95 -26.62 -30.35 -2.54
CA GLY A 95 -27.54 -31.22 -1.82
C GLY A 95 -27.49 -30.88 -0.34
N ASP A 96 -28.64 -31.02 0.32
CA ASP A 96 -28.73 -31.13 1.77
C ASP A 96 -28.61 -32.62 2.15
N ASP A 97 -28.20 -32.91 3.38
CA ASP A 97 -28.12 -34.28 3.92
C ASP A 97 -29.49 -35.01 3.91
N ASN A 98 -30.59 -34.27 3.67
CA ASN A 98 -31.97 -34.78 3.56
C ASN A 98 -32.44 -34.99 2.11
N MET A 99 -31.55 -34.90 1.12
CA MET A 99 -31.91 -35.06 -0.29
C MET A 99 -32.08 -36.54 -0.65
N ASP A 100 -33.33 -36.98 -0.75
CA ASP A 100 -33.70 -38.37 -1.02
C ASP A 100 -33.98 -38.67 -2.51
N ASP A 101 -34.18 -37.63 -3.33
CA ASP A 101 -34.47 -37.72 -4.77
C ASP A 101 -33.58 -36.76 -5.58
N ILE A 102 -33.06 -37.22 -6.71
CA ILE A 102 -32.20 -36.45 -7.62
C ILE A 102 -32.95 -35.30 -8.33
N THR A 103 -34.27 -35.35 -8.39
CA THR A 103 -35.09 -34.28 -8.99
C THR A 103 -35.08 -33.00 -8.17
N ASP A 104 -34.77 -33.08 -6.87
CA ASP A 104 -34.56 -31.91 -6.00
C ASP A 104 -33.12 -31.36 -6.07
N ALA A 105 -32.25 -32.02 -6.85
CA ALA A 105 -30.87 -31.59 -7.04
C ALA A 105 -30.80 -30.22 -7.69
N LYS A 106 -29.92 -29.38 -7.14
CA LYS A 106 -29.52 -28.13 -7.77
C LYS A 106 -28.08 -28.23 -8.22
N ILE A 107 -27.80 -27.83 -9.45
CA ILE A 107 -26.45 -27.97 -10.01
C ILE A 107 -25.82 -26.61 -10.16
N ILE A 108 -24.56 -26.51 -9.76
CA ILE A 108 -23.76 -25.29 -9.95
C ILE A 108 -22.39 -25.64 -10.55
N VAL A 109 -21.81 -24.66 -11.21
CA VAL A 109 -20.44 -24.76 -11.72
C VAL A 109 -19.44 -24.42 -10.61
N LEU A 110 -18.37 -25.20 -10.54
CA LEU A 110 -17.21 -24.94 -9.72
C LEU A 110 -15.97 -24.72 -10.58
N THR A 111 -15.31 -23.57 -10.40
CA THR A 111 -14.06 -23.23 -11.09
C THR A 111 -12.87 -23.39 -10.14
N VAL A 112 -11.85 -24.16 -10.56
CA VAL A 112 -10.76 -24.58 -9.68
C VAL A 112 -9.40 -24.54 -10.39
N LYS A 113 -8.36 -24.04 -9.68
CA LYS A 113 -6.94 -24.11 -10.10
C LYS A 113 -6.10 -25.05 -9.23
N ASN A 114 -6.54 -25.29 -8.00
CA ASN A 114 -5.76 -26.02 -7.02
C ASN A 114 -5.68 -27.51 -7.39
N LYS A 115 -4.48 -28.00 -7.69
CA LYS A 115 -4.24 -29.39 -8.10
C LYS A 115 -4.74 -30.43 -7.08
N LYS A 116 -4.69 -30.14 -5.78
CA LYS A 116 -5.17 -31.04 -4.73
C LYS A 116 -6.69 -31.13 -4.74
N THR A 117 -7.37 -30.00 -4.92
CA THR A 117 -8.83 -29.95 -5.05
C THR A 117 -9.28 -30.64 -6.33
N ILE A 118 -8.64 -30.35 -7.46
CA ILE A 118 -8.88 -31.01 -8.76
C ILE A 118 -8.79 -32.53 -8.62
N LYS A 119 -7.69 -33.06 -8.05
CA LYS A 119 -7.52 -34.51 -7.85
C LYS A 119 -8.66 -35.14 -7.06
N LYS A 120 -9.11 -34.46 -5.99
CA LYS A 120 -10.22 -34.96 -5.17
C LYS A 120 -11.56 -34.90 -5.89
N LEU A 121 -11.80 -33.84 -6.68
CA LEU A 121 -13.01 -33.74 -7.50
C LEU A 121 -13.03 -34.80 -8.59
N ASP A 122 -11.88 -35.10 -9.20
CA ASP A 122 -11.74 -36.20 -10.16
C ASP A 122 -11.98 -37.55 -9.48
N GLU A 123 -11.49 -37.75 -8.25
CA GLU A 123 -11.77 -38.95 -7.46
C GLU A 123 -13.27 -39.12 -7.20
N LEU A 124 -13.96 -38.06 -6.74
CA LEU A 124 -15.41 -38.09 -6.51
C LEU A 124 -16.23 -38.29 -7.79
N ALA A 125 -15.81 -37.69 -8.91
CA ALA A 125 -16.51 -37.82 -10.19
C ALA A 125 -16.44 -39.22 -10.79
N ASN A 126 -15.43 -40.01 -10.40
CA ASN A 126 -15.23 -41.38 -10.86
C ASN A 126 -15.55 -42.42 -9.78
N ASP A 127 -16.13 -42.02 -8.64
CA ASP A 127 -16.50 -42.94 -7.57
C ASP A 127 -17.90 -43.51 -7.81
N ASP A 128 -17.94 -44.73 -8.33
CA ASP A 128 -19.18 -45.49 -8.53
C ASP A 128 -19.92 -45.82 -7.21
N ASN A 129 -19.27 -45.62 -6.05
CA ASN A 129 -19.81 -45.86 -4.70
C ASN A 129 -19.87 -44.59 -3.85
N ALA A 130 -20.05 -43.41 -4.49
CA ALA A 130 -20.06 -42.11 -3.84
C ALA A 130 -20.74 -42.13 -2.47
N ASN A 131 -19.93 -41.98 -1.42
CA ASN A 131 -20.39 -42.00 -0.03
C ASN A 131 -20.46 -40.56 0.47
N PHE A 132 -21.62 -40.13 0.98
CA PHE A 132 -21.86 -38.76 1.44
C PHE A 132 -20.93 -38.31 2.58
N SER A 133 -20.19 -39.22 3.22
CA SER A 133 -19.21 -38.89 4.26
C SER A 133 -17.90 -38.26 3.75
N ASP A 134 -17.61 -38.31 2.44
CA ASP A 134 -16.36 -37.82 1.85
C ASP A 134 -16.46 -36.41 1.25
N ALA A 135 -17.49 -35.66 1.67
CA ALA A 135 -17.77 -34.32 1.18
C ALA A 135 -16.54 -33.42 1.21
N ILE A 136 -16.32 -32.71 0.10
CA ILE A 136 -15.26 -31.70 0.03
C ILE A 136 -15.86 -30.36 0.38
N ALA A 137 -15.36 -29.76 1.45
CA ALA A 137 -15.61 -28.36 1.76
C ALA A 137 -14.91 -27.46 0.74
N ILE A 138 -15.69 -26.65 0.05
CA ILE A 138 -15.22 -25.75 -1.01
C ILE A 138 -15.71 -24.34 -0.70
N GLU A 139 -14.76 -23.43 -0.57
CA GLU A 139 -15.01 -22.01 -0.31
C GLU A 139 -14.58 -21.21 -1.54
N GLY A 140 -15.42 -20.29 -1.99
CA GLY A 140 -15.18 -19.51 -3.19
C GLY A 140 -16.14 -18.35 -3.34
N GLN A 141 -15.88 -17.50 -4.34
CA GLN A 141 -16.75 -16.37 -4.66
C GLN A 141 -17.66 -16.74 -5.83
N ILE A 142 -18.94 -16.41 -5.75
CA ILE A 142 -19.85 -16.59 -6.88
C ILE A 142 -19.54 -15.55 -7.96
N ARG A 143 -19.33 -16.00 -9.19
CA ARG A 143 -19.12 -15.15 -10.36
C ARG A 143 -20.09 -15.49 -11.48
N THR A 144 -20.30 -14.51 -12.35
CA THR A 144 -20.94 -14.76 -13.64
C THR A 144 -20.10 -15.75 -14.43
N LEU A 145 -20.76 -16.77 -14.98
CA LEU A 145 -20.12 -17.74 -15.84
C LEU A 145 -19.80 -17.09 -17.19
N ASP A 146 -18.62 -17.37 -17.75
CA ASP A 146 -18.29 -16.92 -19.10
C ASP A 146 -19.26 -17.56 -20.11
N PRO A 147 -19.81 -16.80 -21.10
CA PRO A 147 -20.79 -17.33 -22.03
C PRO A 147 -20.34 -18.58 -22.81
N GLU A 148 -19.05 -18.69 -23.13
CA GLU A 148 -18.51 -19.85 -23.83
C GLU A 148 -18.52 -21.09 -22.91
N ILE A 149 -18.12 -20.92 -21.65
CA ILE A 149 -18.16 -21.97 -20.62
C ILE A 149 -19.60 -22.35 -20.26
N GLU A 150 -20.52 -21.38 -20.23
CA GLU A 150 -21.94 -21.64 -20.06
C GLU A 150 -22.49 -22.52 -21.20
N GLY A 151 -22.05 -22.30 -22.44
CA GLY A 151 -22.39 -23.16 -23.58
C GLY A 151 -21.96 -24.60 -23.34
N TYR A 152 -20.68 -24.82 -23.03
CA TYR A 152 -20.16 -26.16 -22.72
C TYR A 152 -20.88 -26.82 -21.53
N TYR A 153 -21.21 -26.05 -20.50
CA TYR A 153 -21.94 -26.54 -19.34
C TYR A 153 -23.35 -27.02 -19.70
N ARG A 154 -24.09 -26.23 -20.49
CA ARG A 154 -25.43 -26.59 -20.94
C ARG A 154 -25.42 -27.85 -21.82
N ASP A 155 -24.46 -27.94 -22.73
CA ASP A 155 -24.31 -29.11 -23.59
C ASP A 155 -23.99 -30.37 -22.78
N ALA A 156 -23.12 -30.26 -21.76
CA ALA A 156 -22.81 -31.36 -20.86
C ALA A 156 -24.04 -31.85 -20.08
N LEU A 157 -24.84 -30.93 -19.53
CA LEU A 157 -26.08 -31.28 -18.82
C LEU A 157 -27.15 -31.86 -19.73
N ALA A 158 -27.29 -31.35 -20.95
CA ALA A 158 -28.24 -31.88 -21.93
C ALA A 158 -27.83 -33.28 -22.40
N SER A 159 -26.54 -33.51 -22.67
CA SER A 159 -26.04 -34.81 -23.12
C SER A 159 -26.19 -35.93 -22.08
N SER A 160 -26.17 -35.57 -20.80
CA SER A 160 -26.39 -36.47 -19.67
C SER A 160 -27.87 -36.64 -19.31
N GLY A 161 -28.78 -35.92 -19.97
CA GLY A 161 -30.22 -35.89 -19.67
C GLY A 161 -30.57 -35.15 -18.37
N ILE A 162 -29.59 -34.63 -17.65
CA ILE A 162 -29.77 -33.99 -16.33
C ILE A 162 -30.57 -32.69 -16.44
N ALA A 163 -30.41 -31.97 -17.56
CA ALA A 163 -31.12 -30.71 -17.81
C ALA A 163 -32.66 -30.85 -17.82
N ASP A 164 -33.18 -32.07 -18.00
CA ASP A 164 -34.62 -32.34 -18.05
C ASP A 164 -35.22 -32.61 -16.65
N TYR A 165 -34.39 -32.88 -15.64
CA TYR A 165 -34.84 -33.34 -14.31
C TYR A 165 -34.41 -32.45 -13.14
N CYS A 166 -33.38 -31.60 -13.32
CA CYS A 166 -32.78 -30.84 -12.23
C CYS A 166 -32.65 -29.35 -12.56
N ASP A 167 -32.84 -28.50 -11.55
CA ASP A 167 -32.52 -27.08 -11.65
C ASP A 167 -31.00 -26.87 -11.72
N TYR A 168 -30.56 -25.92 -12.54
CA TYR A 168 -29.13 -25.58 -12.65
C TYR A 168 -28.89 -24.08 -12.72
N TYR A 169 -27.72 -23.68 -12.23
CA TYR A 169 -27.34 -22.28 -12.10
C TYR A 169 -26.24 -21.91 -13.11
N THR A 170 -26.42 -20.74 -13.75
CA THR A 170 -25.48 -20.17 -14.74
C THR A 170 -24.50 -19.20 -14.08
N VAL A 171 -24.10 -19.55 -12.86
CA VAL A 171 -23.06 -18.86 -12.09
C VAL A 171 -22.06 -19.90 -11.64
N ALA A 172 -20.82 -19.49 -11.38
CA ALA A 172 -19.77 -20.37 -10.90
C ALA A 172 -19.31 -19.97 -9.51
N VAL A 173 -19.05 -20.95 -8.66
CA VAL A 173 -18.25 -20.75 -7.46
C VAL A 173 -16.77 -20.78 -7.90
N ASP A 174 -16.09 -19.65 -7.83
CA ASP A 174 -14.65 -19.58 -8.07
C ASP A 174 -13.88 -19.84 -6.77
N ALA A 175 -13.44 -21.08 -6.61
CA ALA A 175 -12.64 -21.54 -5.47
C ALA A 175 -11.16 -21.10 -5.52
N THR A 176 -10.76 -20.30 -6.52
CA THR A 176 -9.40 -19.76 -6.60
C THR A 176 -9.20 -18.56 -5.69
N GLN A 177 -10.26 -17.83 -5.37
CA GLN A 177 -10.21 -16.66 -4.49
C GLN A 177 -10.43 -17.03 -3.02
N THR A 178 -9.35 -17.53 -2.40
CA THR A 178 -9.31 -17.80 -0.96
C THR A 178 -9.03 -16.52 -0.15
N ARG A 179 -9.38 -16.52 1.14
CA ARG A 179 -9.10 -15.42 2.08
C ARG A 179 -7.63 -15.02 2.06
N PHE A 180 -6.76 -16.03 2.00
CA PHE A 180 -5.32 -15.82 1.90
C PHE A 180 -4.96 -15.02 0.63
N PHE A 181 -5.57 -15.34 -0.50
CA PHE A 181 -5.34 -14.63 -1.76
C PHE A 181 -5.85 -13.19 -1.70
N GLY A 182 -7.02 -12.96 -1.12
CA GLY A 182 -7.54 -11.61 -0.88
C GLY A 182 -6.62 -10.77 0.00
N TRP A 183 -6.15 -11.32 1.13
CA TRP A 183 -5.14 -10.68 1.98
C TRP A 183 -3.82 -10.43 1.24
N MET A 184 -3.38 -11.35 0.39
CA MET A 184 -2.15 -11.16 -0.40
C MET A 184 -2.26 -9.97 -1.35
N ILE A 185 -3.42 -9.77 -1.99
CA ILE A 185 -3.68 -8.62 -2.87
C ILE A 185 -3.68 -7.31 -2.06
N VAL A 186 -4.43 -7.26 -0.95
CA VAL A 186 -4.54 -6.07 -0.09
C VAL A 186 -3.16 -5.68 0.46
N LEU A 187 -2.44 -6.63 1.05
CA LEU A 187 -1.12 -6.38 1.62
C LEU A 187 -0.07 -6.06 0.55
N GLY A 188 -0.15 -6.71 -0.61
CA GLY A 188 0.74 -6.44 -1.74
C GLY A 188 0.58 -5.02 -2.27
N ALA A 189 -0.66 -4.59 -2.53
CA ALA A 189 -0.97 -3.23 -2.98
C ALA A 189 -0.56 -2.19 -1.92
N LEU A 190 -0.84 -2.46 -0.64
CA LEU A 190 -0.46 -1.56 0.45
C LEU A 190 1.06 -1.44 0.60
N ALA A 191 1.81 -2.55 0.48
CA ALA A 191 3.26 -2.55 0.53
C ALA A 191 3.86 -1.71 -0.61
N ILE A 192 3.38 -1.87 -1.85
CA ILE A 192 3.81 -1.06 -3.00
C ILE A 192 3.53 0.42 -2.74
N GLY A 193 2.30 0.74 -2.31
CA GLY A 193 1.88 2.11 -2.01
C GLY A 193 2.77 2.78 -0.97
N VAL A 194 3.02 2.11 0.15
CA VAL A 194 3.88 2.61 1.24
C VAL A 194 5.32 2.78 0.78
N LEU A 195 5.88 1.83 0.03
CA LEU A 195 7.25 1.94 -0.51
C LEU A 195 7.40 3.15 -1.43
N CYS A 196 6.42 3.43 -2.28
CA CYS A 196 6.40 4.61 -3.16
C CYS A 196 6.33 5.93 -2.36
N ILE A 197 5.59 5.97 -1.25
CA ILE A 197 5.51 7.14 -0.36
C ILE A 197 6.84 7.34 0.39
N ILE A 198 7.46 6.27 0.87
CA ILE A 198 8.79 6.32 1.53
C ILE A 198 9.84 6.83 0.55
N ALA A 199 9.84 6.34 -0.70
CA ALA A 199 10.74 6.80 -1.74
C ALA A 199 10.56 8.30 -2.01
N PHE A 200 9.31 8.78 -2.10
CA PHE A 200 9.01 10.20 -2.20
C PHE A 200 9.59 11.00 -1.02
N ALA A 201 9.36 10.56 0.23
CA ALA A 201 9.86 11.23 1.42
C ALA A 201 11.39 11.34 1.43
N LYS A 202 12.10 10.27 1.02
CA LYS A 202 13.56 10.26 0.89
C LYS A 202 14.05 11.25 -0.16
N ILE A 203 13.46 11.25 -1.36
CA ILE A 203 13.84 12.17 -2.44
C ILE A 203 13.56 13.62 -2.03
N ASN A 204 12.41 13.88 -1.41
CA ASN A 204 12.05 15.23 -0.98
C ASN A 204 12.98 15.76 0.13
N LYS A 205 13.39 14.88 1.07
CA LYS A 205 14.41 15.21 2.09
C LYS A 205 15.77 15.54 1.45
N GLN A 206 16.20 14.76 0.45
CA GLN A 206 17.43 15.06 -0.30
C GLN A 206 17.35 16.42 -1.01
N ILE A 207 16.24 16.71 -1.69
CA ILE A 207 16.05 18.01 -2.37
C ILE A 207 16.09 19.17 -1.36
N LYS A 208 15.49 19.02 -0.18
CA LYS A 208 15.53 20.04 0.88
C LYS A 208 16.95 20.25 1.39
N ASN A 209 17.70 19.18 1.62
CA ASN A 209 19.09 19.26 2.07
C ASN A 209 20.01 19.90 1.03
N GLU A 210 19.88 19.52 -0.26
CA GLU A 210 20.64 20.13 -1.36
C GLU A 210 20.36 21.64 -1.47
N LYS A 211 19.10 22.05 -1.32
CA LYS A 211 18.73 23.47 -1.27
C LYS A 211 19.37 24.19 -0.10
N ASN A 212 19.27 23.63 1.12
CA ASN A 212 19.85 24.23 2.31
C ASN A 212 21.37 24.41 2.17
N LEU A 213 22.07 23.39 1.65
CA LEU A 213 23.51 23.47 1.40
C LEU A 213 23.86 24.54 0.35
N ALA A 214 23.04 24.67 -0.71
CA ALA A 214 23.21 25.72 -1.70
C ALA A 214 23.01 27.13 -1.11
N TYR A 215 22.06 27.32 -0.19
CA TYR A 215 21.89 28.60 0.51
C TYR A 215 23.09 28.94 1.42
N THR A 216 23.61 27.96 2.15
CA THR A 216 24.80 28.14 2.99
C THR A 216 26.03 28.52 2.15
N ASN A 217 26.21 27.89 0.98
CA ASN A 217 27.34 28.16 0.10
C ASN A 217 27.20 29.44 -0.75
N ALA A 218 25.97 29.92 -0.96
CA ALA A 218 25.70 31.15 -1.72
C ALA A 218 25.71 32.42 -0.86
N THR A 219 25.79 32.29 0.47
CA THR A 219 25.99 33.43 1.38
C THR A 219 27.49 33.69 1.45
N PRO A 220 28.03 34.81 0.92
CA PRO A 220 29.46 35.07 1.00
C PRO A 220 29.85 35.20 2.47
N ALA A 221 30.77 34.37 2.94
CA ALA A 221 31.43 34.63 4.22
C ALA A 221 32.18 35.96 4.09
N MET A 222 31.92 36.93 4.96
CA MET A 222 32.70 38.17 5.00
C MET A 222 34.18 37.81 5.19
N GLY A 223 35.07 38.36 4.36
CA GLY A 223 36.50 38.08 4.41
C GLY A 223 37.04 37.04 3.43
N GLN A 224 36.28 36.60 2.43
CA GLN A 224 36.83 35.81 1.32
C GLN A 224 37.42 36.69 0.19
N PRO A 225 38.36 36.15 -0.62
CA PRO A 225 38.97 36.88 -1.73
C PRO A 225 37.87 37.36 -2.70
N GLY A 226 37.71 38.68 -2.82
CA GLY A 226 36.67 39.32 -3.62
C GLY A 226 35.51 39.95 -2.82
N ASN A 227 35.43 39.73 -1.50
CA ASN A 227 34.44 40.37 -0.63
C ASN A 227 35.10 40.89 0.67
N PRO A 228 35.89 41.99 0.57
CA PRO A 228 36.65 42.53 1.68
C PRO A 228 35.75 43.11 2.76
N TYR A 229 36.23 43.15 4.01
CA TYR A 229 35.56 43.93 5.04
C TYR A 229 35.66 45.42 4.70
N VAL A 230 34.56 46.16 4.82
CA VAL A 230 34.51 47.58 4.45
C VAL A 230 34.24 48.41 5.69
N ASN A 231 35.07 49.42 5.93
CA ASN A 231 34.94 50.27 7.12
C ASN A 231 33.62 51.06 7.02
N PRO A 232 32.73 50.98 8.04
CA PRO A 232 31.42 51.65 7.98
C PRO A 232 31.50 53.18 7.97
N VAL A 233 32.62 53.77 8.37
CA VAL A 233 32.83 55.22 8.42
C VAL A 233 33.51 55.76 7.17
N THR A 234 34.48 55.03 6.60
CA THR A 234 35.29 55.52 5.47
C THR A 234 34.99 54.84 4.13
N GLY A 235 34.24 53.74 4.14
CA GLY A 235 33.94 52.96 2.93
C GLY A 235 35.15 52.23 2.34
N GLN A 236 36.31 52.26 3.00
CA GLN A 236 37.53 51.63 2.51
C GLN A 236 37.63 50.16 2.95
N PRO A 237 38.19 49.27 2.11
CA PRO A 237 38.51 47.90 2.49
C PRO A 237 39.49 47.86 3.69
N TYR A 238 39.32 46.89 4.59
CA TYR A 238 40.26 46.62 5.67
C TYR A 238 40.41 45.11 5.91
N ASP A 239 41.53 44.71 6.51
CA ASP A 239 41.78 43.32 6.90
C ASP A 239 41.06 42.93 8.19
N ALA A 240 40.57 41.68 8.23
CA ALA A 240 39.84 41.17 9.39
C ALA A 240 40.65 41.34 10.70
N GLY A 241 40.04 41.94 11.71
CA GLY A 241 40.66 42.15 13.03
C GLY A 241 41.44 43.45 13.21
N VAL A 242 41.53 44.31 12.17
CA VAL A 242 42.23 45.61 12.26
C VAL A 242 41.28 46.75 12.69
N VAL A 243 40.01 46.65 12.34
CA VAL A 243 39.00 47.70 12.58
C VAL A 243 37.77 47.09 13.26
N ASN A 244 37.20 47.81 14.22
CA ASN A 244 35.92 47.45 14.83
C ASN A 244 34.80 47.56 13.77
N PRO A 245 34.10 46.47 13.45
CA PRO A 245 33.09 46.45 12.38
C PRO A 245 31.84 47.27 12.70
N VAL A 246 31.63 47.69 13.95
CA VAL A 246 30.48 48.49 14.40
C VAL A 246 30.83 49.99 14.43
N THR A 247 32.02 50.35 14.90
CA THR A 247 32.40 51.76 15.11
C THR A 247 33.33 52.33 14.03
N GLY A 248 33.93 51.47 13.19
CA GLY A 248 34.89 51.89 12.16
C GLY A 248 36.24 52.37 12.71
N GLN A 249 36.48 52.26 14.03
CA GLN A 249 37.73 52.65 14.65
C GLN A 249 38.76 51.50 14.59
N ALA A 250 40.01 51.84 14.33
CA ALA A 250 41.11 50.88 14.40
C ALA A 250 41.25 50.35 15.83
N TYR A 251 41.49 49.05 15.97
CA TYR A 251 41.95 48.54 17.26
C TYR A 251 43.34 49.14 17.50
N ASN A 252 43.47 50.01 18.51
CA ASN A 252 44.73 50.70 18.82
C ASN A 252 45.87 49.69 18.95
N GLN A 253 46.76 49.67 17.95
CA GLN A 253 48.05 49.00 18.07
C GLN A 253 48.96 49.93 18.87
N THR A 254 49.28 49.55 20.10
CA THR A 254 50.37 50.18 20.87
C THR A 254 51.68 50.11 20.06
N PRO A 255 52.47 51.19 19.94
CA PRO A 255 53.70 51.16 19.16
C PRO A 255 54.82 50.36 19.85
N ASP A 256 55.31 49.37 19.11
CA ASP A 256 56.69 48.84 19.04
C ASP A 256 57.34 48.14 20.26
N ALA A 257 57.54 46.82 20.11
CA ALA A 257 58.72 46.11 20.58
C ALA A 257 58.87 44.83 19.73
N GLY A 258 60.10 44.55 19.28
CA GLY A 258 60.40 43.60 18.21
C GLY A 258 60.14 42.11 18.48
N TYR A 259 60.28 41.35 17.40
CA TYR A 259 60.38 39.89 17.31
C TYR A 259 59.54 39.05 18.29
N GLY A 260 58.45 38.49 17.75
CA GLY A 260 57.98 37.15 18.12
C GLY A 260 56.68 37.06 18.92
N GLN A 261 55.88 36.08 18.49
CA GLN A 261 54.70 35.49 19.15
C GLN A 261 53.34 36.15 18.87
N ALA A 262 52.46 35.31 18.30
CA ALA A 262 51.05 35.56 18.10
C ALA A 262 50.32 35.77 19.45
N PRO A 263 49.36 36.71 19.56
CA PRO A 263 48.50 36.77 20.72
C PRO A 263 47.49 35.63 20.66
N ASN A 264 47.67 34.71 21.60
CA ASN A 264 46.75 33.64 21.94
C ASN A 264 45.37 34.22 22.29
N GLN A 265 44.33 33.91 21.50
CA GLN A 265 42.95 34.25 21.84
C GLN A 265 42.52 33.42 23.05
N THR A 266 42.62 34.03 24.23
CA THR A 266 42.05 33.48 25.45
C THR A 266 40.53 33.68 25.35
N TYR A 267 39.80 32.58 25.21
CA TYR A 267 38.37 32.51 25.44
C TYR A 267 38.09 33.04 26.85
N ASN A 268 37.45 34.21 26.97
CA ASN A 268 36.84 34.59 28.24
C ASN A 268 35.60 33.71 28.43
N GLN A 269 35.79 32.66 29.22
CA GLN A 269 34.75 31.87 29.85
C GLN A 269 33.95 32.76 30.81
N THR A 270 32.64 32.74 30.69
CA THR A 270 31.70 33.22 31.70
C THR A 270 31.74 32.25 32.89
N PRO A 271 31.95 32.69 34.15
CA PRO A 271 31.69 31.86 35.32
C PRO A 271 30.24 32.03 35.78
N ASP A 272 29.50 30.93 35.80
CA ASP A 272 28.20 30.81 36.48
C ASP A 272 28.36 30.95 38.01
N GLY A 273 27.39 31.61 38.66
CA GLY A 273 26.96 31.23 40.01
C GLY A 273 26.76 32.31 41.09
N ALA A 274 25.56 32.93 41.10
CA ALA A 274 24.68 33.18 42.29
C ALA A 274 25.12 34.20 43.40
N PRO A 275 24.19 34.85 44.16
CA PRO A 275 22.84 34.39 44.49
C PRO A 275 21.67 35.38 44.37
N SER A 276 20.49 34.77 44.45
CA SER A 276 19.11 35.26 44.54
C SER A 276 18.86 36.51 45.38
N VAL A 277 18.05 37.42 44.83
CA VAL A 277 17.09 38.26 45.57
C VAL A 277 15.82 38.48 44.72
N PRO A 278 14.65 38.66 45.36
CA PRO A 278 13.36 38.22 44.84
C PRO A 278 12.66 39.26 43.96
N TYR A 279 11.87 38.74 43.03
CA TYR A 279 10.90 39.46 42.21
C TYR A 279 9.89 40.22 43.09
N THR A 280 9.76 41.53 42.92
CA THR A 280 8.59 42.30 43.37
C THR A 280 8.12 43.18 42.20
N PRO A 281 6.84 43.14 41.79
CA PRO A 281 6.35 43.84 40.61
C PRO A 281 6.37 45.37 40.82
N GLY A 282 6.80 46.10 39.80
CA GLY A 282 6.71 47.56 39.78
C GLY A 282 5.27 48.03 39.94
N GLN A 283 5.02 48.79 41.01
CA GLN A 283 3.82 49.59 41.18
C GLN A 283 3.82 50.69 40.12
N ASN A 284 2.86 50.61 39.20
CA ASN A 284 2.46 51.76 38.39
C ASN A 284 1.69 52.72 39.30
N THR A 285 2.33 53.83 39.67
CA THR A 285 1.63 55.01 40.14
C THR A 285 1.16 55.80 38.94
N ASP A 286 -0.11 55.66 38.58
CA ASP A 286 -0.88 56.73 37.95
C ASP A 286 -2.30 56.70 38.53
N ASN A 287 -2.54 57.64 39.43
CA ASN A 287 -3.86 58.06 39.84
C ASN A 287 -4.48 58.90 38.72
N ASN A 288 -5.68 58.53 38.26
CA ASN A 288 -6.72 59.55 38.15
C ASN A 288 -8.12 58.92 38.38
N PRO A 289 -9.02 59.58 39.14
CA PRO A 289 -10.34 59.07 39.52
C PRO A 289 -11.47 59.62 38.61
N TYR A 290 -12.68 59.08 38.80
CA TYR A 290 -13.98 59.46 38.18
C TYR A 290 -14.19 58.92 36.75
N SER A 291 -15.25 58.20 36.39
CA SER A 291 -16.52 57.80 37.04
C SER A 291 -17.00 56.48 36.45
#